data_AF-A0A401Q9S1-F1
#
_entry.id   AF-A0A401Q9S1-F1
#
_cell.length_a   1.000
_cell.length_b   1.000
_cell.length_c   1.000
_cell.angle_alpha   90.00
_cell.angle_beta   90.00
_cell.angle_gamma   90.00
#
_symmetry.space_group_name_H-M   'P 1'
#
loop_
_entity.id
_entity.type
_entity.pdbx_description
1 polymer ?
#
loop_
_entity_poly.entity_id
_entity_poly.type
_entity_poly.pdbx_seq_one_letter_code
_entity_poly.pdbx_strand_id
1 'polypeptide(L)' 'FSDMLLYTSKGVTASNQFKVHGQLPLYGMIIEESENEWSVPHCFTIYSAQKTIVVAAR' A
#
# COMPACT_ATOMS: atom_id res chain seq x y z
N PHE A 1 -5.65 -6.82 -9.99
CA PHE A 1 -6.88 -7.42 -9.42
C PHE A 1 -7.94 -6.34 -9.37
N SER A 2 -9.19 -6.69 -9.65
CA SER A 2 -10.30 -5.73 -9.69
C SER A 2 -11.02 -5.58 -8.33
N ASP A 3 -10.74 -6.47 -7.39
CA ASP A 3 -11.43 -6.62 -6.10
C ASP A 3 -10.51 -6.44 -4.88
N MET A 4 -9.18 -6.49 -5.10
CA MET A 4 -8.19 -6.39 -4.03
C MET A 4 -6.93 -5.60 -4.43
N LEU A 5 -6.28 -5.04 -3.41
CA LEU A 5 -4.92 -4.50 -3.48
C LEU A 5 -3.96 -5.47 -2.81
N LEU A 6 -2.98 -5.97 -3.56
CA LEU A 6 -1.91 -6.83 -3.05
C LEU A 6 -0.66 -6.00 -2.76
N TYR A 7 -0.02 -6.24 -1.61
CA TYR A 7 1.22 -5.57 -1.25
C TYR A 7 2.27 -6.56 -0.75
N THR A 8 3.52 -6.22 -1.03
CA THR A 8 4.67 -7.11 -0.85
C THR A 8 5.66 -6.56 0.14
N SER A 9 6.32 -7.45 0.88
CA SER A 9 7.58 -7.15 1.54
C SER A 9 8.75 -7.52 0.63
N LYS A 10 9.89 -6.83 0.80
CA LYS A 10 11.14 -7.17 0.12
C LYS A 10 11.49 -8.64 0.41
N GLY A 11 11.64 -9.43 -0.65
CA GLY A 11 12.05 -10.81 -0.54
C GLY A 11 13.53 -10.95 -0.16
N VAL A 12 13.87 -12.07 0.49
CA VAL A 12 15.18 -12.30 1.11
C VAL A 12 16.12 -13.17 0.27
N THR A 13 15.65 -13.74 -0.83
CA THR A 13 16.47 -14.59 -1.73
C THR A 13 16.54 -14.01 -3.14
N ALA A 14 17.59 -14.37 -3.89
CA ALA A 14 17.76 -13.96 -5.29
C ALA A 14 16.62 -14.46 -6.20
N SER A 15 16.03 -15.62 -5.88
CA SER A 15 14.91 -16.22 -6.60
C SER A 15 13.53 -15.72 -6.15
N ASN A 16 13.42 -15.07 -4.99
CA ASN A 16 12.17 -14.54 -4.48
C ASN A 16 12.36 -13.08 -4.06
N GLN A 17 12.16 -12.18 -5.02
CA GLN A 17 12.32 -10.75 -4.82
C GLN A 17 11.09 -10.11 -4.12
N PHE A 18 9.93 -10.78 -4.20
CA PHE A 18 8.66 -10.26 -3.71
C PHE A 18 7.92 -11.30 -2.90
N LYS A 19 7.92 -11.14 -1.58
CA LYS A 19 7.06 -11.93 -0.70
C LYS A 19 5.74 -11.20 -0.54
N VAL A 20 4.63 -11.82 -0.93
CA VAL A 20 3.29 -11.32 -0.63
C VAL A 20 3.16 -11.15 0.88
N HIS A 21 2.95 -9.90 1.32
CA HIS A 21 2.76 -9.58 2.74
C HIS A 21 1.28 -9.66 3.10
N GLY A 22 0.40 -9.23 2.20
CA GLY A 22 -1.03 -9.36 2.38
C GLY A 22 -1.82 -8.75 1.24
N GLN A 23 -3.14 -8.77 1.41
CA GLN A 23 -4.11 -8.16 0.52
C GLN A 23 -5.10 -7.30 1.30
N LEU A 24 -5.62 -6.26 0.66
CA LEU A 24 -6.70 -5.42 1.17
C LEU A 24 -7.88 -5.47 0.20
N PRO A 25 -9.13 -5.71 0.66
CA PRO A 25 -10.31 -5.56 -0.18
C PRO A 25 -10.46 -4.10 -0.65
N LEU A 26 -10.83 -3.90 -1.91
CA LEU A 26 -11.10 -2.56 -2.46
C LEU A 26 -12.47 -2.02 -2.02
N TYR A 27 -13.40 -2.89 -1.66
CA TYR A 27 -14.71 -2.48 -1.18
C TYR A 27 -14.58 -1.69 0.12
N GLY A 28 -15.09 -0.44 0.11
CA GLY A 28 -15.01 0.47 1.25
C GLY A 28 -13.62 1.06 1.50
N MET A 29 -12.69 0.93 0.55
CA MET A 29 -11.38 1.58 0.61
C MET A 29 -11.51 3.06 0.23
N ILE A 30 -10.83 3.93 0.99
CA ILE A 30 -10.73 5.37 0.72
C ILE A 30 -9.25 5.72 0.52
N ILE A 31 -8.99 6.64 -0.40
CA ILE A 31 -7.65 7.17 -0.67
C ILE A 31 -7.69 8.68 -0.42
N GLU A 32 -6.78 9.16 0.44
CA GLU A 32 -6.61 10.58 0.73
C GLU A 32 -5.20 11.02 0.33
N GLU A 33 -5.12 12.12 -0.43
CA GLU A 33 -3.86 12.72 -0.83
C GLU A 33 -3.23 13.45 0.36
N SER A 34 -1.94 13.23 0.60
CA SER A 34 -1.28 13.67 1.83
C SER A 34 -0.02 14.51 1.56
N GLU A 35 0.02 15.24 0.44
CA GLU A 35 1.21 16.00 -0.02
C GLU A 35 1.82 16.95 1.01
N ASN A 36 1.06 17.40 2.00
CA ASN A 36 1.49 18.42 2.97
C ASN A 36 1.63 17.92 4.42
N GLU A 37 1.17 16.70 4.73
CA GLU A 37 1.20 16.18 6.11
C GLU A 37 2.42 15.31 6.39
N TRP A 38 2.95 14.63 5.37
CA TRP A 38 4.14 13.80 5.49
C TRP A 38 5.28 14.49 4.74
N SER A 39 6.47 14.57 5.33
CA SER A 39 7.68 15.12 4.68
C SER A 39 8.21 14.26 3.51
N VAL A 40 7.35 13.44 2.91
CA VAL A 40 7.63 12.51 1.82
C VAL A 40 6.85 12.99 0.59
N PRO A 41 7.52 13.27 -0.54
CA PRO A 41 6.84 13.69 -1.75
C PRO A 41 5.99 12.55 -2.33
N HIS A 42 4.95 12.91 -3.09
CA HIS A 42 4.09 11.97 -3.81
C HIS A 42 3.51 10.86 -2.93
N CYS A 43 3.07 11.23 -1.72
CA CYS A 43 2.47 10.30 -0.77
C CYS A 43 0.96 10.48 -0.64
N PHE A 44 0.30 9.37 -0.32
CA PHE A 44 -1.13 9.31 -0.06
C PHE A 44 -1.40 8.23 0.99
N THR A 45 -2.55 8.35 1.65
CA THR A 45 -3.00 7.42 2.68
C THR A 45 -4.14 6.57 2.15
N ILE A 46 -4.02 5.26 2.34
CA ILE A 46 -5.04 4.27 2.07
C ILE A 46 -5.72 3.92 3.39
N TYR A 47 -7.03 4.14 3.46
CA TYR A 47 -7.88 3.67 4.55
C TYR A 47 -8.68 2.47 4.06
N SER A 48 -8.52 1.33 4.72
CA SER A 48 -9.31 0.12 4.54
C SER A 48 -9.99 -0.23 5.86
N ALA A 49 -11.07 -1.03 5.80
CA ALA A 49 -11.84 -1.43 6.98
C ALA A 49 -10.99 -2.06 8.10
N GLN A 50 -9.86 -2.68 7.76
CA GLN A 50 -9.00 -3.37 8.71
C GLN A 50 -7.63 -2.71 8.90
N LYS A 51 -7.25 -1.75 8.04
CA LYS A 51 -5.88 -1.25 8.00
C LYS A 51 -5.78 0.14 7.36
N THR A 52 -4.94 0.98 7.93
CA THR A 52 -4.51 2.25 7.34
C THR A 52 -3.05 2.12 6.91
N ILE A 53 -2.73 2.53 5.69
CA ILE A 53 -1.37 2.44 5.13
C ILE A 53 -1.02 3.75 4.43
N VAL A 54 0.13 4.33 4.74
CA VAL A 54 0.70 5.43 3.96
C VAL A 54 1.60 4.85 2.88
N VAL A 55 1.43 5.31 1.64
CA VAL A 55 2.21 4.88 0.48
C VAL A 55 2.84 6.12 -0.15
N ALA A 56 4.10 5.99 -0.58
CA ALA A 56 4.79 7.02 -1.33
C ALA A 56 5.33 6.45 -2.64
N ALA A 57 5.17 7.19 -3.73
CA ALA A 57 5.81 6.88 -5.00
C ALA A 57 7.25 7.43 -5.01
N ARG A 58 8.14 6.72 -5.70
CA ARG A 58 9.56 7.07 -5.82
C ARG A 58 10.00 7.03 -7.27
#